data_AF-A0AA97EAH1-F1
#
_entry.id   AF-A0AA97EAH1-F1
#
_cell.length_a   1.000
_cell.length_b   1.000
_cell.length_c   1.000
_cell.angle_alpha   90.00
_cell.angle_beta   90.00
_cell.angle_gamma   90.00
#
_symmetry.space_group_name_H-M   'P 1'
#
loop_
_entity.id
_entity.type
_entity.pdbx_description
1 polymer ?
#
loop_
_entity_poly.entity_id
_entity_poly.type
_entity_poly.pdbx_seq_one_letter_code
_entity_poly.pdbx_strand_id
1 'polypeptide(L)'
;MMQYLKSLGLALGAAALIGAIAPAWVQASDDRVAAAEAAPTVPALETRSYTYADLFSIAFPVGWQIDERAEAPQVVAESTGANGHLPAIRTEVSWQNAPPRQVVGESLEALREKGYTVTRYDAATIDGVTAVRLWVSEIPDDLPNAFITYVGYPTATATITSYYGDTTGNMDPVLMGIHQSFARSSQ
;
A
#
# COMPACT_ATOMS: atom_id res chain seq x y z
N MET A 1 10.12 -29.07 61.35
CA MET A 1 9.61 -29.98 62.41
C MET A 1 8.55 -29.21 63.19
N MET A 2 7.42 -29.87 63.50
CA MET A 2 6.19 -29.39 64.19
C MET A 2 5.26 -28.48 63.36
N GLN A 3 4.08 -28.95 62.88
CA GLN A 3 2.84 -29.39 63.59
C GLN A 3 2.12 -28.20 64.27
N TYR A 4 0.81 -27.98 64.22
CA TYR A 4 -0.36 -28.67 63.65
C TYR A 4 -1.62 -27.80 63.97
N LEU A 5 -2.69 -27.99 63.17
CA LEU A 5 -4.12 -28.14 63.56
C LEU A 5 -5.05 -26.94 63.88
N LYS A 6 -6.25 -27.11 63.27
CA LYS A 6 -7.64 -26.83 63.75
C LYS A 6 -8.11 -25.37 63.65
N SER A 7 -9.34 -25.05 63.22
CA SER A 7 -10.55 -25.85 63.04
C SER A 7 -11.64 -25.06 62.30
N LEU A 8 -12.49 -25.83 61.63
CA LEU A 8 -13.90 -25.61 61.28
C LEU A 8 -14.65 -24.46 61.98
N GLY A 9 -15.49 -23.76 61.21
CA GLY A 9 -16.60 -22.96 61.71
C GLY A 9 -17.60 -22.61 60.61
N LEU A 10 -18.59 -23.50 60.40
CA LEU A 10 -19.83 -23.21 59.66
C LEU A 10 -20.68 -22.21 60.47
N ALA A 11 -21.25 -21.20 59.83
CA ALA A 11 -22.47 -20.54 60.31
C ALA A 11 -23.32 -20.08 59.12
N LEU A 12 -24.46 -20.75 58.93
CA LEU A 12 -25.64 -20.21 58.24
C LEU A 12 -26.22 -19.07 59.07
N GLY A 13 -26.78 -18.03 58.43
CA GLY A 13 -27.62 -17.07 59.16
C GLY A 13 -28.12 -15.85 58.39
N ALA A 14 -29.28 -16.03 57.74
CA ALA A 14 -30.42 -15.11 57.61
C ALA A 14 -30.28 -13.69 57.00
N ALA A 15 -31.30 -13.40 56.18
CA ALA A 15 -31.56 -12.20 55.40
C ALA A 15 -31.89 -10.93 56.21
N ALA A 16 -31.71 -9.77 55.57
CA ALA A 16 -32.67 -8.67 55.64
C ALA A 16 -32.53 -7.75 54.41
N LEU A 17 -33.64 -7.56 53.67
CA LEU A 17 -33.83 -6.48 52.71
C LEU A 17 -33.73 -5.13 53.43
N ILE A 18 -32.91 -4.21 52.91
CA ILE A 18 -33.11 -2.78 53.11
C ILE A 18 -32.94 -2.12 51.74
N GLY A 19 -34.05 -1.57 51.24
CA GLY A 19 -34.06 -0.76 50.04
C GLY A 19 -33.22 0.50 50.22
N ALA A 20 -32.46 0.85 49.19
CA ALA A 20 -31.90 2.17 49.02
C ALA A 20 -31.91 2.51 47.53
N ILE A 21 -32.58 3.61 47.25
CA ILE A 21 -32.75 4.26 45.96
C ILE A 21 -31.37 4.70 45.46
N ALA A 22 -31.01 4.33 44.24
CA ALA A 22 -29.86 4.86 43.53
C ALA A 22 -30.24 5.15 42.07
N PRO A 23 -29.63 6.17 41.45
CA PRO A 23 -30.33 7.11 40.59
C PRO A 23 -30.53 6.57 39.18
N ALA A 24 -31.57 7.09 38.51
CA ALA A 24 -31.63 7.10 37.06
C ALA A 24 -30.43 7.91 36.52
N TRP A 25 -29.35 7.19 36.19
CA TRP A 25 -28.33 7.74 35.31
C TRP A 25 -28.94 7.74 33.92
N VAL A 26 -29.39 8.93 33.53
CA VAL A 26 -29.65 9.32 32.15
C VAL A 26 -28.36 9.07 31.37
N GLN A 27 -28.25 7.88 30.77
CA GLN A 27 -27.29 7.66 29.71
C GLN A 27 -27.92 8.28 28.46
N ALA A 28 -27.74 9.59 28.32
CA ALA A 28 -27.82 10.22 27.02
C ALA A 28 -26.73 9.55 26.18
N SER A 29 -27.12 8.56 25.39
CA SER A 29 -26.28 8.05 24.32
C SER A 29 -25.99 9.26 23.44
N ASP A 30 -24.76 9.75 23.55
CA ASP A 30 -24.22 10.79 22.69
C ASP A 30 -24.32 10.24 21.27
N ASP A 31 -25.37 10.65 20.56
CA ASP A 31 -25.63 10.41 19.14
C ASP A 31 -24.63 11.22 18.28
N ARG A 32 -23.35 11.14 18.65
CA ARG A 32 -22.23 11.49 17.82
C ARG A 32 -21.61 10.20 17.36
N VAL A 33 -22.38 9.47 16.54
CA VAL A 33 -21.77 8.74 15.43
C VAL A 33 -20.97 9.79 14.68
N ALA A 34 -19.68 9.86 14.96
CA ALA A 34 -18.73 10.53 14.09
C ALA A 34 -18.99 9.91 12.71
N ALA A 35 -19.66 10.66 11.85
CA ALA A 35 -19.72 10.33 10.44
C ALA A 35 -18.25 10.18 10.04
N ALA A 36 -17.82 8.92 9.87
CA ALA A 36 -16.56 8.64 9.24
C ALA A 36 -16.69 9.32 7.88
N GLU A 37 -16.04 10.48 7.75
CA GLU A 37 -15.95 11.22 6.51
C GLU A 37 -15.47 10.19 5.49
N ALA A 38 -16.35 9.82 4.58
CA ALA A 38 -16.06 8.79 3.60
C ALA A 38 -14.82 9.28 2.86
N ALA A 39 -13.70 8.60 3.05
CA ALA A 39 -12.48 8.88 2.30
C ALA A 39 -12.88 8.95 0.82
N PRO A 40 -12.42 9.95 0.06
CA PRO A 40 -12.80 10.10 -1.33
C PRO A 40 -12.60 8.78 -2.05
N THR A 41 -13.70 8.17 -2.50
CA THR A 41 -13.68 6.95 -3.29
C THR A 41 -13.00 7.30 -4.60
N VAL A 42 -11.75 6.89 -4.75
CA VAL A 42 -11.05 6.96 -6.03
C VAL A 42 -11.93 6.22 -7.06
N PRO A 43 -12.25 6.84 -8.21
CA PRO A 43 -13.07 6.18 -9.21
C PRO A 43 -12.43 4.85 -9.59
N ALA A 44 -13.21 3.77 -9.57
CA ALA A 44 -12.75 2.49 -10.06
C ALA A 44 -12.45 2.65 -11.55
N LEU A 45 -11.16 2.74 -11.88
CA LEU A 45 -10.71 2.89 -13.26
C LEU A 45 -10.87 1.55 -13.95
N GLU A 46 -11.45 1.56 -15.15
CA GLU A 46 -11.39 0.40 -16.03
C GLU A 46 -9.93 0.18 -16.45
N THR A 47 -9.44 -1.05 -16.31
CA THR A 47 -8.05 -1.41 -16.63
C THR A 47 -7.99 -2.49 -17.69
N ARG A 48 -6.92 -2.46 -18.51
CA ARG A 48 -6.60 -3.50 -19.48
C ARG A 48 -5.26 -4.12 -19.14
N SER A 49 -5.20 -5.46 -19.11
CA SER A 49 -3.95 -6.19 -18.95
C SER A 49 -3.07 -6.07 -20.20
N TYR A 50 -1.78 -5.86 -19.97
CA TYR A 50 -0.73 -5.78 -20.96
C TYR A 50 0.37 -6.79 -20.59
N THR A 51 0.83 -7.57 -21.57
CA THR A 51 1.83 -8.64 -21.39
C THR A 51 3.10 -8.28 -22.16
N TYR A 52 4.25 -8.37 -21.50
CA TYR A 52 5.56 -8.10 -22.11
C TYR A 52 6.38 -9.38 -22.26
N ALA A 53 6.66 -9.76 -23.51
CA ALA A 53 7.65 -10.79 -23.91
C ALA A 53 7.67 -12.07 -23.04
N ASP A 54 6.50 -12.56 -22.61
CA ASP A 54 6.35 -13.70 -21.69
C ASP A 54 7.13 -13.58 -20.37
N LEU A 55 7.52 -12.38 -19.96
CA LEU A 55 8.18 -12.11 -18.67
C LEU A 55 7.17 -11.75 -17.59
N PHE A 56 6.26 -10.83 -17.90
CA PHE A 56 5.27 -10.35 -16.95
C PHE A 56 4.01 -9.83 -17.65
N SER A 57 2.97 -9.66 -16.84
CA SER A 57 1.78 -8.88 -17.19
C SER A 57 1.49 -7.84 -16.12
N ILE A 58 0.86 -6.74 -16.54
CA ILE A 58 0.43 -5.64 -15.66
C ILE A 58 -0.80 -4.97 -16.25
N ALA A 59 -1.72 -4.48 -15.42
CA ALA A 59 -2.91 -3.78 -15.85
C ALA A 59 -2.71 -2.26 -15.77
N PHE A 60 -2.98 -1.58 -16.88
CA PHE A 60 -3.01 -0.12 -16.97
C PHE A 60 -4.43 0.39 -17.18
N PRO A 61 -4.76 1.62 -16.72
CA PRO A 61 -6.05 2.22 -17.03
C PRO A 61 -6.28 2.33 -18.54
N VAL A 62 -7.53 2.13 -18.96
CA VAL A 62 -7.91 2.26 -20.37
C VAL A 62 -7.62 3.68 -20.87
N GLY A 63 -7.05 3.78 -22.08
CA GLY A 63 -6.71 5.05 -22.73
C GLY A 63 -5.28 5.53 -22.48
N TRP A 64 -4.48 4.81 -21.69
CA TRP A 64 -3.04 5.08 -21.58
C TRP A 64 -2.30 4.65 -22.85
N GLN A 65 -1.29 5.43 -23.22
CA GLN A 65 -0.37 5.07 -24.30
C GLN A 65 0.72 4.16 -23.72
N ILE A 66 1.00 3.05 -24.38
CA ILE A 66 1.97 2.05 -23.90
C ILE A 66 3.03 1.87 -24.98
N ASP A 67 4.29 2.07 -24.61
CA ASP A 67 5.45 1.93 -25.46
C ASP A 67 6.45 0.92 -24.88
N GLU A 68 6.92 0.01 -25.71
CA GLU A 68 7.99 -0.93 -25.39
C GLU A 68 9.35 -0.30 -25.73
N ARG A 69 10.31 -0.42 -24.83
CA ARG A 69 11.69 0.02 -25.10
C ARG A 69 12.47 -1.15 -25.69
N ALA A 70 13.08 -0.94 -26.85
CA ALA A 70 13.82 -2.00 -27.56
C ALA A 70 15.15 -2.39 -26.88
N GLU A 71 15.70 -1.51 -26.04
CA GLU A 71 17.07 -1.64 -25.51
C GLU A 71 17.14 -2.34 -24.13
N ALA A 72 16.00 -2.51 -23.46
CA ALA A 72 15.90 -3.17 -22.16
C ALA A 72 14.51 -3.80 -22.01
N PRO A 73 14.31 -4.83 -21.17
CA PRO A 73 12.98 -5.34 -20.85
C PRO A 73 12.21 -4.32 -20.02
N GLN A 74 11.72 -3.27 -20.70
CA GLN A 74 11.08 -2.10 -20.13
C GLN A 74 9.83 -1.71 -20.94
N VAL A 75 8.76 -1.42 -20.21
CA VAL A 75 7.50 -0.88 -20.72
C VAL A 75 7.29 0.48 -20.08
N VAL A 76 6.90 1.47 -20.87
CA VAL A 76 6.49 2.80 -20.40
C VAL A 76 5.02 2.99 -20.75
N ALA A 77 4.21 3.38 -19.78
CA ALA A 77 2.81 3.69 -19.95
C ALA A 77 2.51 5.10 -19.46
N GLU A 78 1.86 5.92 -20.28
CA GLU A 78 1.61 7.33 -20.00
C GLU A 78 0.12 7.66 -20.05
N SER A 79 -0.36 8.39 -19.04
CA SER A 79 -1.68 9.03 -19.07
C SER A 79 -1.58 10.36 -19.83
N THR A 80 -2.47 10.58 -20.81
CA THR A 80 -2.56 11.85 -21.56
C THR A 80 -3.26 12.92 -20.73
N GLY A 81 -2.80 13.15 -19.49
CA GLY A 81 -3.38 14.10 -18.53
C GLY A 81 -3.95 15.34 -19.22
N ALA A 82 -5.21 15.67 -18.88
CA ALA A 82 -6.13 16.64 -19.52
C ALA A 82 -7.25 16.07 -20.42
N ASN A 83 -7.55 14.76 -20.36
CA ASN A 83 -8.80 14.17 -20.92
C ASN A 83 -9.75 13.55 -19.87
N GLY A 84 -9.60 13.89 -18.57
CA GLY A 84 -10.78 14.06 -17.71
C GLY A 84 -10.88 13.39 -16.33
N HIS A 85 -9.97 12.53 -15.85
CA HIS A 85 -10.21 11.88 -14.54
C HIS A 85 -8.98 11.65 -13.64
N LEU A 86 -7.75 11.73 -14.16
CA LEU A 86 -6.51 11.54 -13.40
C LEU A 86 -5.46 12.58 -13.80
N PRO A 87 -4.53 12.93 -12.89
CA PRO A 87 -3.36 13.72 -13.26
C PRO A 87 -2.46 12.94 -14.23
N ALA A 88 -1.48 13.66 -14.80
CA ALA A 88 -0.42 13.05 -15.59
C ALA A 88 0.34 12.03 -14.72
N ILE A 89 0.41 10.79 -15.21
CA ILE A 89 1.14 9.68 -14.60
C ILE A 89 1.94 8.99 -15.69
N ARG A 90 3.21 8.73 -15.42
CA ARG A 90 4.08 7.86 -16.24
C ARG A 90 4.48 6.66 -15.42
N THR A 91 4.11 5.46 -15.85
CA THR A 91 4.53 4.20 -15.22
C THR A 91 5.57 3.50 -16.08
N GLU A 92 6.70 3.18 -15.48
CA GLU A 92 7.79 2.41 -16.07
C GLU A 92 7.88 1.06 -15.37
N VAL A 93 7.84 -0.02 -16.12
CA VAL A 93 8.06 -1.39 -15.61
C VAL A 93 9.34 -1.90 -16.22
N SER A 94 10.29 -2.33 -15.41
CA SER A 94 11.56 -2.92 -15.87
C SER A 94 11.83 -4.26 -15.20
N TRP A 95 12.54 -5.14 -15.91
CA TRP A 95 12.96 -6.45 -15.40
C TRP A 95 14.49 -6.54 -15.32
N GLN A 96 15.01 -6.97 -14.17
CA GLN A 96 16.45 -7.14 -13.96
C GLN A 96 16.77 -8.55 -13.49
N ASN A 97 17.76 -9.20 -14.11
CA ASN A 97 18.26 -10.52 -13.70
C ASN A 97 19.24 -10.39 -12.52
N ALA A 98 18.79 -9.74 -11.46
CA ALA A 98 19.53 -9.53 -10.21
C ALA A 98 18.59 -9.68 -9.01
N PRO A 99 19.10 -10.19 -7.87
CA PRO A 99 18.28 -10.40 -6.68
C PRO A 99 17.87 -9.06 -6.03
N PRO A 100 16.78 -9.03 -5.27
CA PRO A 100 16.20 -7.79 -4.74
C PRO A 100 17.15 -6.99 -3.86
N ARG A 101 17.99 -7.67 -3.08
CA ARG A 101 18.97 -7.02 -2.21
C ARG A 101 19.95 -6.14 -2.99
N GLN A 102 20.34 -6.59 -4.19
CA GLN A 102 21.25 -5.82 -5.05
C GLN A 102 20.48 -4.66 -5.68
N VAL A 103 19.36 -4.93 -6.36
CA VAL A 103 18.59 -3.93 -7.12
C VAL A 103 18.06 -2.82 -6.22
N VAL A 104 17.50 -3.17 -5.05
CA VAL A 104 17.01 -2.17 -4.09
C VAL A 104 18.16 -1.35 -3.52
N GLY A 105 19.30 -1.99 -3.23
CA GLY A 105 20.50 -1.30 -2.72
C GLY A 105 21.02 -0.27 -3.72
N GLU A 106 21.26 -0.68 -4.97
CA GLU A 106 21.70 0.20 -6.05
C GLU A 106 20.73 1.35 -6.30
N SER A 107 19.42 1.08 -6.25
CA SER A 107 18.40 2.11 -6.45
C SER A 107 18.37 3.15 -5.32
N LEU A 108 18.47 2.72 -4.05
CA LEU A 108 18.52 3.66 -2.91
C LEU A 108 19.76 4.56 -2.97
N GLU A 109 20.90 4.02 -3.38
CA GLU A 109 22.12 4.81 -3.59
C GLU A 109 21.92 5.82 -4.73
N ALA A 110 21.31 5.42 -5.85
CA ALA A 110 21.01 6.30 -6.97
C ALA A 110 20.00 7.42 -6.60
N LEU A 111 18.97 7.11 -5.80
CA LEU A 111 18.05 8.12 -5.28
C LEU A 111 18.78 9.16 -4.43
N ARG A 112 19.68 8.70 -3.55
CA ARG A 112 20.50 9.56 -2.69
C ARG A 112 21.43 10.45 -3.52
N GLU A 113 22.11 9.89 -4.52
CA GLU A 113 23.02 10.64 -5.40
C GLU A 113 22.30 11.72 -6.21
N LYS A 114 21.06 11.46 -6.62
CA LYS A 114 20.21 12.44 -7.32
C LYS A 114 19.58 13.47 -6.38
N GLY A 115 19.73 13.33 -5.07
CA GLY A 115 19.16 14.21 -4.06
C GLY A 115 17.65 14.04 -3.89
N TYR A 116 17.09 12.88 -4.25
CA TYR A 116 15.66 12.61 -4.08
C TYR A 116 15.39 12.15 -2.66
N THR A 117 14.17 12.42 -2.17
CA THR A 117 13.79 12.11 -0.78
C THR A 117 12.82 10.94 -0.74
N VAL A 118 13.16 9.86 -0.03
CA VAL A 118 12.21 8.79 0.31
C VAL A 118 11.36 9.25 1.49
N THR A 119 10.08 9.51 1.24
CA THR A 119 9.15 10.05 2.25
C THR A 119 8.43 8.96 3.04
N ARG A 120 8.20 7.80 2.42
CA ARG A 120 7.55 6.64 3.02
C ARG A 120 8.09 5.36 2.38
N TYR A 121 8.12 4.28 3.16
CA TYR A 121 8.33 2.94 2.65
C TYR A 121 7.44 1.93 3.37
N ASP A 122 7.11 0.84 2.69
CA ASP A 122 6.50 -0.32 3.31
C ASP A 122 6.82 -1.62 2.54
N ALA A 123 6.24 -2.72 3.02
CA ALA A 123 6.25 -4.00 2.32
C ALA A 123 4.82 -4.39 1.91
N ALA A 124 4.71 -5.11 0.79
CA ALA A 124 3.46 -5.69 0.31
C ALA A 124 3.69 -7.10 -0.25
N THR A 125 2.60 -7.79 -0.55
CA THR A 125 2.63 -9.04 -1.33
C THR A 125 2.10 -8.75 -2.71
N ILE A 126 2.89 -9.03 -3.74
CA ILE A 126 2.54 -8.88 -5.16
C ILE A 126 3.02 -10.14 -5.86
N ASP A 127 2.19 -10.71 -6.74
CA ASP A 127 2.50 -11.98 -7.42
C ASP A 127 2.88 -13.11 -6.44
N GLY A 128 2.27 -13.13 -5.25
CA GLY A 128 2.57 -14.10 -4.20
C GLY A 128 3.95 -13.97 -3.54
N VAL A 129 4.76 -12.98 -3.90
CA VAL A 129 6.09 -12.71 -3.33
C VAL A 129 6.13 -11.39 -2.57
N THR A 130 7.11 -11.25 -1.68
CA THR A 130 7.33 -9.98 -0.95
C THR A 130 7.86 -8.92 -1.90
N ALA A 131 7.23 -7.76 -1.87
CA ALA A 131 7.64 -6.56 -2.59
C ALA A 131 7.93 -5.42 -1.60
N VAL A 132 8.90 -4.57 -1.95
CA VAL A 132 9.21 -3.34 -1.22
C VAL A 132 8.63 -2.17 -1.98
N ARG A 133 7.96 -1.24 -1.29
CA ARG A 133 7.39 -0.04 -1.91
C ARG A 133 7.95 1.21 -1.29
N LEU A 134 8.28 2.19 -2.12
CA LEU A 134 8.84 3.48 -1.75
C LEU A 134 7.98 4.60 -2.33
N TRP A 135 7.78 5.66 -1.55
CA TRP A 135 7.31 6.94 -2.04
C TRP A 135 8.48 7.89 -2.04
N VAL A 136 8.72 8.52 -3.18
CA VAL A 136 9.84 9.41 -3.45
C VAL A 136 9.29 10.77 -3.85
N SER A 137 9.90 11.84 -3.36
CA SER A 137 9.61 13.21 -3.72
C SER A 137 10.88 13.96 -4.14
N GLU A 138 10.71 15.22 -4.52
CA GLU A 138 11.81 16.12 -4.94
C GLU A 138 12.52 15.64 -6.22
N ILE A 139 11.78 14.92 -7.07
CA ILE A 139 12.22 14.61 -8.43
C ILE A 139 12.10 15.91 -9.24
N PRO A 140 13.14 16.32 -9.99
CA PRO A 140 13.04 17.48 -10.88
C PRO A 140 12.02 17.19 -12.00
N ASP A 141 11.59 18.25 -12.70
CA ASP A 141 10.65 18.21 -13.82
C ASP A 141 9.16 18.13 -13.42
N ASP A 142 8.29 17.84 -14.40
CA ASP A 142 6.83 17.99 -14.29
C ASP A 142 6.14 16.96 -13.39
N LEU A 143 6.85 15.90 -12.98
CA LEU A 143 6.34 14.80 -12.16
C LEU A 143 7.23 14.63 -10.90
N PRO A 144 7.07 15.48 -9.87
CA PRO A 144 8.04 15.60 -8.79
C PRO A 144 7.94 14.49 -7.74
N ASN A 145 7.01 13.56 -7.91
CA ASN A 145 6.80 12.42 -7.03
C ASN A 145 6.91 11.12 -7.81
N ALA A 146 7.36 10.05 -7.14
CA ALA A 146 7.30 8.70 -7.66
C ALA A 146 6.85 7.70 -6.60
N PHE A 147 6.10 6.70 -7.05
CA PHE A 147 5.81 5.49 -6.31
C PHE A 147 6.58 4.34 -6.95
N ILE A 148 7.46 3.70 -6.19
CA ILE A 148 8.35 2.65 -6.70
C ILE A 148 8.05 1.35 -5.99
N THR A 149 7.87 0.26 -6.74
CA THR A 149 7.72 -1.10 -6.20
C THR A 149 8.79 -2.01 -6.77
N TYR A 150 9.49 -2.72 -5.89
CA TYR A 150 10.42 -3.80 -6.24
C TYR A 150 9.77 -5.14 -5.91
N VAL A 151 9.41 -5.91 -6.93
CA VAL A 151 8.86 -7.26 -6.78
C VAL A 151 10.00 -8.26 -6.89
N GLY A 152 10.28 -8.96 -5.80
CA GLY A 152 11.52 -9.71 -5.66
C GLY A 152 11.39 -11.22 -5.84
N TYR A 153 12.17 -11.77 -6.77
CA TYR A 153 12.34 -13.21 -7.01
C TYR A 153 13.75 -13.67 -6.60
N PRO A 154 14.01 -14.98 -6.47
CA PRO A 154 15.33 -15.47 -6.04
C PRO A 154 16.51 -14.98 -6.88
N THR A 155 16.31 -14.80 -8.19
CA THR A 155 17.37 -14.44 -9.15
C THR A 155 17.03 -13.21 -10.00
N ALA A 156 15.90 -12.56 -9.74
CA ALA A 156 15.41 -11.46 -10.56
C ALA A 156 14.56 -10.49 -9.74
N THR A 157 14.44 -9.26 -10.24
CA THR A 157 13.61 -8.22 -9.62
C THR A 157 12.88 -7.46 -10.72
N ALA A 158 11.57 -7.32 -10.58
CA ALA A 158 10.81 -6.36 -11.37
C ALA A 158 10.72 -5.04 -10.62
N THR A 159 10.99 -3.93 -11.30
CA THR A 159 10.84 -2.58 -10.74
C THR A 159 9.74 -1.85 -11.49
N ILE A 160 8.72 -1.43 -10.75
CA ILE A 160 7.59 -0.65 -11.25
C ILE A 160 7.70 0.74 -10.65
N THR A 161 7.84 1.78 -11.48
CA THR A 161 7.95 3.17 -11.03
C THR A 161 6.85 3.99 -11.68
N SER A 162 5.96 4.58 -10.88
CA SER A 162 4.95 5.52 -11.36
C SER A 162 5.31 6.94 -10.91
N TYR A 163 5.65 7.81 -11.85
CA TYR A 163 5.89 9.24 -11.64
C TYR A 163 4.58 10.03 -11.74
N TYR A 164 4.36 11.01 -10.86
CA TYR A 164 3.11 11.80 -10.83
C TYR A 164 3.31 13.24 -10.33
N GLY A 165 2.52 14.14 -10.94
CA GLY A 165 2.55 15.60 -10.72
C GLY A 165 1.73 16.09 -9.53
N ASP A 166 0.42 15.80 -9.60
CA ASP A 166 -0.60 16.34 -8.70
C ASP A 166 -0.84 15.41 -7.49
N THR A 167 -0.77 15.98 -6.28
CA THR A 167 -1.05 15.29 -5.02
C THR A 167 -2.33 15.80 -4.34
N THR A 168 -3.10 16.67 -5.00
CA THR A 168 -4.32 17.26 -4.43
C THR A 168 -5.43 16.21 -4.26
N GLY A 169 -5.43 15.16 -5.08
CA GLY A 169 -6.21 13.94 -4.88
C GLY A 169 -5.39 12.81 -4.25
N ASN A 170 -6.04 11.93 -3.49
CA ASN A 170 -5.40 10.72 -2.98
C ASN A 170 -5.10 9.75 -4.14
N MET A 171 -3.86 9.80 -4.66
CA MET A 171 -3.41 8.96 -5.77
C MET A 171 -3.02 7.54 -5.33
N ASP A 172 -2.82 7.29 -4.03
CA ASP A 172 -2.34 6.01 -3.52
C ASP A 172 -3.18 4.82 -4.03
N PRO A 173 -4.53 4.83 -4.03
CA PRO A 173 -5.30 3.71 -4.52
C PRO A 173 -5.11 3.41 -6.01
N VAL A 174 -4.94 4.44 -6.85
CA VAL A 174 -4.66 4.27 -8.29
C VAL A 174 -3.28 3.64 -8.48
N LEU A 175 -2.26 4.23 -7.87
CA LEU A 175 -0.87 3.79 -7.98
C LEU A 175 -0.71 2.37 -7.43
N MET A 176 -1.32 2.09 -6.27
CA MET A 176 -1.34 0.75 -5.69
C MET A 176 -2.08 -0.24 -6.57
N GLY A 177 -3.24 0.11 -7.13
CA GLY A 177 -4.00 -0.77 -8.03
C GLY A 177 -3.19 -1.18 -9.27
N ILE A 178 -2.51 -0.23 -9.90
CA ILE A 178 -1.62 -0.50 -11.04
C ILE A 178 -0.48 -1.44 -10.62
N HIS A 179 0.24 -1.11 -9.54
CA HIS A 179 1.40 -1.90 -9.11
C HIS A 179 1.02 -3.30 -8.61
N GLN A 180 -0.14 -3.44 -7.94
CA GLN A 180 -0.64 -4.73 -7.45
C GLN A 180 -1.11 -5.67 -8.55
N SER A 181 -1.46 -5.14 -9.72
CA SER A 181 -1.86 -5.94 -10.88
C SER A 181 -0.70 -6.69 -11.56
N PHE A 182 0.55 -6.39 -11.15
CA PHE A 182 1.72 -7.06 -11.67
C PHE A 182 1.70 -8.55 -11.35
N ALA A 183 1.94 -9.37 -12.36
CA ALA A 183 2.12 -10.80 -12.24
C ALA A 183 3.26 -11.25 -13.16
N ARG A 184 4.15 -12.10 -12.65
CA ARG A 184 5.14 -12.76 -13.50
C ARG A 184 4.43 -13.77 -14.39
N SER A 185 4.84 -13.85 -15.64
CA SER A 185 4.35 -14.90 -16.53
C SER A 185 4.84 -16.25 -16.00
N SER A 186 3.91 -17.20 -15.84
CA SER A 186 4.25 -18.58 -15.50
C SER A 186 5.09 -19.19 -16.63
N GLN A 187 6.31 -19.63 -16.32
CA GLN A 187 7.07 -20.52 -17.19
C GLN A 187 6.61 -21.96 -17.03
#